data_AF-A0A416TR14-F1
#
_entry.id   AF-A0A416TR14-F1
#
_cell.length_a   1.000
_cell.length_b   1.000
_cell.length_c   1.000
_cell.angle_alpha   90.00
_cell.angle_beta   90.00
_cell.angle_gamma   90.00
#
_symmetry.space_group_name_H-M   'P 1'
#
loop_
_entity.id
_entity.type
_entity.pdbx_description
1 polymer ?
#
loop_
_entity_poly.entity_id
_entity_poly.type
_entity_poly.pdbx_seq_one_letter_code
_entity_poly.pdbx_strand_id
1 'polypeptide(L)'
;MAKDGLKVTDFDVILEQEIPTHSHDHMHPHVHRSWAGIEKMLLEADLKPRVKDLSLQMFHTVAEAEAKVHGKSIDEVHFHEVGAVDSIVDIVGTAICLDELQVDRIVVSELTEGCGHI
;
A
#
# COMPACT_ATOMS: atom_id res chain seq x y z
N MET A 1 5.24 -22.93 -1.41
CA MET A 1 5.81 -24.10 -0.67
C MET A 1 6.08 -23.67 0.76
N ALA A 2 5.87 -24.53 1.76
CA ALA A 2 6.19 -24.17 3.16
C ALA A 2 7.61 -24.64 3.51
N LYS A 3 8.48 -23.72 3.94
CA LYS A 3 9.82 -24.02 4.45
C LYS A 3 9.90 -23.44 5.87
N ASP A 4 10.28 -24.26 6.84
CA ASP A 4 10.39 -23.89 8.26
C ASP A 4 9.10 -23.31 8.90
N GLY A 5 7.92 -23.76 8.44
CA GLY A 5 6.63 -23.27 8.92
C GLY A 5 6.14 -21.97 8.28
N LEU A 6 6.96 -21.33 7.44
CA LEU A 6 6.57 -20.17 6.65
C LEU A 6 5.90 -20.62 5.36
N LYS A 7 4.63 -20.23 5.16
CA LYS A 7 3.92 -20.44 3.89
C LYS A 7 4.04 -19.16 3.06
N VAL A 8 4.68 -19.29 1.90
CA VAL A 8 4.82 -18.20 0.91
C VAL A 8 3.95 -18.52 -0.30
N THR A 9 3.29 -17.48 -0.81
CA THR A 9 2.48 -17.50 -2.02
C THR A 9 3.01 -16.41 -2.95
N ASP A 10 3.36 -16.80 -4.17
CA ASP A 10 3.72 -15.87 -5.24
C ASP A 10 2.45 -15.50 -6.02
N PHE A 11 2.36 -14.26 -6.47
CA PHE A 11 1.28 -13.79 -7.32
C PHE A 11 1.79 -12.74 -8.31
N ASP A 12 1.17 -12.70 -9.48
CA ASP A 12 1.49 -11.73 -10.52
C ASP A 12 0.43 -10.63 -10.55
N VAL A 13 0.87 -9.37 -10.53
CA VAL A 13 -0.01 -8.22 -10.75
C VAL A 13 0.02 -7.87 -12.23
N ILE A 14 -1.06 -8.23 -12.94
CA ILE A 14 -1.21 -7.96 -14.37
C ILE A 14 -1.98 -6.65 -14.53
N LEU A 15 -1.32 -5.63 -15.07
CA LEU A 15 -1.93 -4.36 -15.43
C LEU A 15 -2.19 -4.33 -16.94
N GLU A 16 -3.43 -4.13 -17.34
CA GLU A 16 -3.74 -3.80 -18.73
C GLU A 16 -3.32 -2.35 -18.98
N GLN A 17 -2.15 -2.13 -19.58
CA GLN A 17 -1.74 -0.82 -20.10
C GLN A 17 -1.88 -0.80 -21.63
N GLU A 18 -2.62 0.16 -22.16
CA GLU A 18 -2.38 0.63 -23.54
C GLU A 18 -0.96 1.20 -23.59
N ILE A 19 -0.09 0.70 -24.46
CA ILE A 19 1.32 1.11 -24.57
C ILE A 19 1.43 2.32 -25.52
N PRO A 20 1.76 3.54 -25.08
CA PRO A 20 2.43 4.50 -25.94
C PRO A 20 3.91 4.12 -25.98
N THR A 21 4.38 3.82 -27.18
CA THR A 21 5.78 3.46 -27.46
C THR A 21 6.71 4.65 -27.25
N HIS A 22 7.43 4.73 -26.12
CA HIS A 22 8.58 5.61 -26.00
C HIS A 22 9.74 5.00 -25.20
N SER A 23 10.92 5.37 -25.66
CA SER A 23 12.24 4.78 -25.50
C SER A 23 12.85 4.97 -24.10
N HIS A 24 13.64 3.98 -23.69
CA HIS A 24 14.70 4.00 -22.65
C HIS A 24 14.71 5.19 -21.68
N ASP A 25 13.97 5.07 -20.58
CA ASP A 25 14.37 5.59 -19.27
C ASP A 25 13.63 4.79 -18.19
N HIS A 26 14.27 4.47 -17.07
CA HIS A 26 13.64 3.77 -15.95
C HIS A 26 12.68 4.72 -15.20
N MET A 27 11.63 5.18 -15.88
CA MET A 27 10.53 5.93 -15.26
C MET A 27 9.29 5.05 -15.25
N HIS A 28 9.04 4.41 -14.11
CA HIS A 28 7.67 3.98 -13.83
C HIS A 28 6.78 5.23 -13.90
N PRO A 29 5.71 5.25 -14.71
CA PRO A 29 4.76 6.36 -14.68
C PRO A 29 4.16 6.38 -13.27
N HIS A 30 4.63 7.29 -12.42
CA HIS A 30 4.09 7.47 -11.07
C HIS A 30 2.66 7.99 -11.20
N VAL A 31 1.70 7.07 -11.15
CA VAL A 31 0.28 7.41 -11.10
C VAL A 31 0.01 7.95 -9.70
N HIS A 32 -0.06 9.28 -9.59
CA HIS A 32 -0.48 9.95 -8.36
C HIS A 32 -1.96 9.64 -8.11
N ARG A 33 -2.26 8.93 -7.02
CA ARG A 33 -3.63 8.72 -6.55
C ARG A 33 -3.87 9.55 -5.29
N SER A 34 -5.03 10.19 -5.22
CA SER A 34 -5.47 10.85 -3.99
C SER A 34 -5.92 9.82 -2.95
N TRP A 35 -5.89 10.22 -1.68
CA TRP A 35 -6.47 9.42 -0.60
C TRP A 35 -7.92 9.04 -0.90
N ALA A 36 -8.78 10.00 -1.24
CA ALA A 36 -10.19 9.75 -1.59
C ALA A 36 -10.36 8.75 -2.76
N GLY A 37 -9.44 8.74 -3.72
CA GLY A 37 -9.45 7.78 -4.82
C GLY A 37 -9.15 6.35 -4.36
N ILE A 38 -8.19 6.18 -3.45
CA ILE A 38 -7.85 4.88 -2.86
C ILE A 38 -8.96 4.41 -1.92
N GLU A 39 -9.49 5.29 -1.08
CA GLU A 39 -10.61 4.98 -0.19
C GLU A 39 -11.80 4.44 -0.99
N LYS A 40 -12.20 5.14 -2.05
CA LYS A 40 -13.28 4.69 -2.94
C LYS A 40 -12.98 3.32 -3.55
N MET A 41 -11.77 3.11 -4.07
CA MET A 41 -11.35 1.83 -4.64
C MET A 41 -11.47 0.68 -3.64
N LEU A 42 -11.02 0.88 -2.39
CA LEU A 42 -11.12 -0.12 -1.32
C LEU A 42 -12.57 -0.38 -0.93
N LEU A 43 -13.41 0.65 -0.87
CA LEU A 43 -14.83 0.52 -0.56
C LEU A 43 -15.59 -0.26 -1.63
N GLU A 44 -15.27 -0.06 -2.90
CA GLU A 44 -15.87 -0.74 -4.06
C GLU A 44 -15.32 -2.15 -4.28
N ALA A 45 -14.13 -2.48 -3.78
CA ALA A 45 -13.51 -3.78 -3.95
C ALA A 45 -14.28 -4.91 -3.25
N ASP A 46 -14.33 -6.08 -3.91
CA ASP A 46 -14.88 -7.32 -3.34
C ASP A 46 -13.85 -7.97 -2.40
N LEU A 47 -13.75 -7.39 -1.20
CA LEU A 47 -12.87 -7.84 -0.13
C LEU A 47 -13.72 -8.21 1.09
N LYS A 48 -13.23 -9.19 1.86
CA LYS A 48 -13.80 -9.49 3.18
C LYS A 48 -13.85 -8.22 4.04
N PRO A 49 -14.88 -8.03 4.89
CA PRO A 49 -15.03 -6.82 5.70
C PRO A 49 -13.77 -6.49 6.52
N ARG A 50 -13.19 -7.48 7.22
CA ARG A 50 -11.98 -7.29 8.02
C ARG A 50 -10.77 -6.83 7.20
N VAL A 51 -10.58 -7.37 6.00
CA VAL A 51 -9.49 -6.97 5.08
C VAL A 51 -9.69 -5.53 4.62
N LYS A 52 -10.92 -5.16 4.26
CA LYS A 52 -11.28 -3.80 3.83
C LYS A 52 -11.03 -2.79 4.95
N ASP A 53 -11.52 -3.07 6.15
CA ASP A 53 -11.37 -2.20 7.32
C ASP A 53 -9.89 -2.01 7.70
N LEU A 54 -9.09 -3.09 7.69
CA LEU A 54 -7.65 -3.02 7.96
C LEU A 54 -6.92 -2.19 6.90
N SER A 55 -7.22 -2.41 5.61
CA SER A 55 -6.60 -1.68 4.51
C SER A 55 -6.89 -0.17 4.60
N LEU A 56 -8.14 0.19 4.88
CA LEU A 56 -8.56 1.58 5.08
C LEU A 56 -7.82 2.23 6.27
N GLN A 57 -7.71 1.53 7.40
CA GLN A 57 -6.99 2.04 8.58
C GLN A 57 -5.49 2.26 8.30
N MET A 58 -4.85 1.32 7.61
CA MET A 58 -3.44 1.44 7.24
C MET A 58 -3.22 2.64 6.33
N PHE A 59 -4.01 2.77 5.25
CA PHE A 59 -3.88 3.90 4.36
C PHE A 59 -4.23 5.24 5.01
N HIS A 60 -5.26 5.29 5.86
CA HIS A 60 -5.59 6.50 6.60
C HIS A 60 -4.42 6.97 7.47
N THR A 61 -3.75 6.03 8.15
CA THR A 61 -2.55 6.34 8.96
C THR A 61 -1.44 6.93 8.09
N VAL A 62 -1.22 6.38 6.89
CA VAL A 62 -0.23 6.93 5.94
C VAL A 62 -0.67 8.30 5.42
N ALA A 63 -1.96 8.49 5.11
CA ALA A 63 -2.51 9.77 4.67
C ALA A 63 -2.33 10.87 5.73
N GLU A 64 -2.56 10.56 7.00
CA GLU A 64 -2.32 11.49 8.12
C GLU A 64 -0.83 11.89 8.21
N ALA A 65 0.08 10.93 8.02
CA ALA A 65 1.51 11.20 8.02
C ALA A 65 1.92 12.11 6.86
N GLU A 66 1.45 11.81 5.65
CA GLU A 66 1.67 12.61 4.43
C GLU A 66 1.10 14.03 4.56
N ALA A 67 -0.13 14.15 5.04
CA ALA A 67 -0.77 15.43 5.33
C ALA A 67 0.08 16.30 6.26
N LYS A 68 0.61 15.68 7.33
CA LYS A 68 1.47 16.35 8.32
C LYS A 68 2.81 16.78 7.71
N VAL A 69 3.47 15.92 6.95
CA VAL A 69 4.76 16.21 6.30
C VAL A 69 4.62 17.36 5.29
N HIS A 70 3.50 17.39 4.57
CA HIS A 70 3.25 18.39 3.54
C HIS A 70 2.44 19.61 3.99
N GLY A 71 1.98 19.66 5.25
CA GLY A 71 1.21 20.78 5.81
C GLY A 71 -0.15 20.99 5.14
N LYS A 72 -0.81 19.91 4.74
CA LYS A 72 -2.11 19.93 4.04
C LYS A 72 -3.19 19.23 4.88
N SER A 73 -4.45 19.42 4.51
CA SER A 73 -5.52 18.56 5.06
C SER A 73 -5.44 17.15 4.46
N ILE A 74 -5.97 16.16 5.16
CA ILE A 74 -5.97 14.75 4.69
C ILE A 74 -6.72 14.59 3.35
N ASP A 75 -7.75 15.41 3.13
CA ASP A 75 -8.56 15.42 1.91
C ASP A 75 -7.78 15.92 0.68
N GLU A 76 -6.67 16.65 0.90
CA GLU A 76 -5.78 17.18 -0.13
C GLU A 76 -4.54 16.30 -0.37
N VAL A 77 -4.47 15.13 0.28
CA VAL A 77 -3.34 14.20 0.14
C VAL A 77 -3.37 13.54 -1.24
N HIS A 78 -2.26 13.71 -1.95
CA HIS A 78 -1.90 12.95 -3.13
C HIS A 78 -0.63 12.18 -2.81
N PHE A 79 -0.72 10.86 -2.88
CA PHE A 79 0.43 10.03 -2.61
C PHE A 79 1.41 10.08 -3.77
N HIS A 80 2.67 10.37 -3.46
CA HIS A 80 3.75 10.40 -4.44
C HIS A 80 4.39 9.03 -4.60
N GLU A 81 4.60 8.33 -3.49
CA GLU A 81 5.20 7.00 -3.46
C GLU A 81 4.14 5.92 -3.19
N VAL A 82 3.30 6.13 -2.17
CA VAL A 82 2.33 5.14 -1.69
C VAL A 82 1.07 5.02 -2.58
N GLY A 83 0.92 5.89 -3.58
CA GLY A 83 -0.22 5.91 -4.50
C GLY A 83 -0.08 4.94 -5.68
N ALA A 84 1.11 4.38 -5.85
CA ALA A 84 1.43 3.45 -6.91
C ALA A 84 0.81 2.07 -6.64
N VAL A 85 0.68 1.26 -7.71
CA VAL A 85 -0.04 -0.02 -7.63
C VAL A 85 0.63 -1.02 -6.69
N ASP A 86 1.96 -1.08 -6.72
CA ASP A 86 2.82 -1.89 -5.84
C ASP A 86 2.51 -1.61 -4.36
N SER A 87 2.51 -0.34 -3.96
CA SER A 87 2.20 0.04 -2.58
C SER A 87 0.77 -0.33 -2.15
N ILE A 88 -0.20 -0.21 -3.06
CA ILE A 88 -1.58 -0.64 -2.81
C ILE A 88 -1.65 -2.14 -2.60
N VAL A 89 -0.99 -2.90 -3.47
CA VAL A 89 -0.92 -4.35 -3.39
C VAL A 89 -0.23 -4.79 -2.10
N ASP A 90 0.84 -4.12 -1.66
CA ASP A 90 1.55 -4.44 -0.41
C ASP A 90 0.66 -4.26 0.82
N ILE A 91 -0.06 -3.14 0.92
CA ILE A 91 -0.94 -2.84 2.06
C ILE A 91 -2.15 -3.80 2.08
N VAL A 92 -2.84 -3.94 0.95
CA VAL A 92 -4.03 -4.80 0.86
C VAL A 92 -3.63 -6.27 1.03
N GLY A 93 -2.53 -6.69 0.41
CA GLY A 93 -1.96 -8.03 0.56
C GLY A 93 -1.60 -8.34 2.01
N THR A 94 -1.00 -7.38 2.72
CA THR A 94 -0.74 -7.51 4.15
C THR A 94 -2.03 -7.70 4.95
N ALA A 95 -3.08 -6.91 4.67
CA ALA A 95 -4.37 -7.06 5.34
C ALA A 95 -5.02 -8.44 5.07
N ILE A 96 -4.92 -8.96 3.84
CA ILE A 96 -5.35 -10.32 3.48
C ILE A 96 -4.56 -11.36 4.29
N CYS A 97 -3.24 -11.24 4.32
CA CYS A 97 -2.39 -12.17 5.08
C CYS A 97 -2.74 -12.18 6.56
N LEU A 98 -2.96 -11.01 7.17
CA LEU A 98 -3.33 -10.90 8.58
C LEU A 98 -4.69 -11.52 8.89
N ASP A 99 -5.67 -11.39 7.98
CA ASP A 99 -6.99 -12.03 8.10
C ASP A 99 -6.89 -13.55 7.96
N GLU A 100 -6.24 -14.03 6.90
CA GLU A 100 -6.11 -15.46 6.59
C GLU A 100 -5.30 -16.22 7.65
N LEU A 101 -4.24 -15.60 8.18
CA LEU A 101 -3.42 -16.19 9.26
C LEU A 101 -4.05 -16.02 10.63
N GLN A 102 -5.20 -15.34 10.74
CA GLN A 102 -5.90 -15.06 12.00
C GLN A 102 -4.98 -14.40 13.04
N VAL A 103 -4.21 -13.41 12.60
CA VAL A 103 -3.25 -12.73 13.48
C VAL A 103 -4.01 -11.89 14.51
N ASP A 104 -3.80 -12.20 15.79
CA ASP A 104 -4.40 -11.46 16.91
C ASP A 104 -3.52 -10.31 17.41
N ARG A 105 -2.20 -10.41 17.22
CA ARG A 105 -1.24 -9.42 17.73
C ARG A 105 -0.02 -9.32 16.83
N ILE A 106 0.34 -8.07 16.52
CA ILE A 106 1.59 -7.70 15.87
C ILE A 106 2.47 -7.04 16.93
N VAL A 107 3.73 -7.46 17.03
CA VAL A 107 4.72 -6.88 17.94
C VAL A 107 5.91 -6.43 17.12
N VAL A 108 6.28 -5.16 17.25
CA VAL A 108 7.47 -4.57 16.63
C VAL A 108 8.40 -4.08 17.72
N SER A 109 9.71 -4.19 17.51
CA SER A 109 10.70 -3.52 18.35
C SER A 109 10.65 -2.00 18.13
N GLU A 110 11.41 -1.25 18.92
CA GLU A 110 11.59 0.19 18.69
C GLU A 110 11.97 0.48 17.24
N LEU A 111 11.29 1.46 16.64
CA LEU A 111 11.58 1.90 15.27
C LEU A 111 12.84 2.75 15.30
N THR A 112 13.90 2.28 14.65
CA THR A 112 15.12 3.07 14.48
C THR A 112 15.03 3.86 13.19
N GLU A 113 14.93 5.18 13.30
CA GLU A 113 15.16 6.10 12.19
C GLU A 113 16.65 6.06 11.88
N GLY A 114 17.05 5.38 10.79
CA GLY A 114 18.47 5.31 10.41
C GLY A 114 19.06 6.72 10.26
N CYS A 115 20.24 6.95 10.82
CA CYS A 115 20.95 8.23 10.68
C CYS A 115 21.85 8.19 9.44
N GLY A 116 21.41 8.85 8.36
CA GLY A 116 22.24 9.18 7.20
C GLY A 116 22.98 10.50 7.40
N HIS A 117 24.24 10.57 7.02
CA HIS A 117 25.02 11.81 6.92
C HIS A 117 25.38 12.03 5.44
N ILE A 118 25.23 13.27 4.96
CA ILE A 118 25.59 13.69 3.60
C ILE A 118 27.02 14.23 3.63
#